data_AF-A0A2G7FT97-F1
#
_entry.id   AF-A0A2G7FT97-F1
#
_cell.length_a   1.000
_cell.length_b   1.000
_cell.length_c   1.000
_cell.angle_alpha   90.00
_cell.angle_beta   90.00
_cell.angle_gamma   90.00
#
_symmetry.space_group_name_H-M   'P 1'
#
loop_
_entity.id
_entity.type
_entity.pdbx_description
1 polymer ?
#
loop_
_entity_poly.entity_id
_entity_poly.type
_entity_poly.pdbx_seq_one_letter_code
_entity_poly.pdbx_strand_id
1 'polypeptide(L)'
;MGDAARPGDDVFSQVLKESLKTWSSYLNAGREGHLLPRHAIDLKSLVCQTPPFLGAGLTSSDEKISFACEEKQSAQGKGSLFINGQSTWKASRGICDLEPRVLPKQLQLAVGSRVTVKLSEDSPFLDWPGIQGLSGYDNGNYLSVLYLAWAYILSARWVELLSRSADHECYMSYTAQECEDSQQLNKHTLIQIDLSDDACEEEVLWWRAILYSENGWNATTKYNGHEYLSPWSVSAKGTGLTVATKALGSKSDPPSSMTALKYLTNFCVHHRHYAQCSVALAGAHSTSHF
;
A
#
# COMPACT_ATOMS: atom_id res chain seq x y z
N MET A 1 29.22 -11.04 49.03
CA MET A 1 28.85 -11.68 47.76
C MET A 1 27.97 -10.70 47.00
N GLY A 2 28.42 -10.22 45.83
CA GLY A 2 27.65 -9.29 44.99
C GLY A 2 26.59 -10.04 44.18
N ASP A 3 25.46 -9.39 43.97
CA ASP A 3 24.33 -9.89 43.17
C ASP A 3 24.75 -10.13 41.72
N ALA A 4 24.70 -11.38 41.27
CA ALA A 4 25.11 -11.79 39.92
C ALA A 4 24.24 -11.19 38.81
N ALA A 5 23.07 -10.61 39.14
CA ALA A 5 22.18 -9.96 38.19
C ALA A 5 22.44 -8.46 38.05
N ARG A 6 23.23 -7.84 38.95
CA ARG A 6 23.52 -6.39 38.91
C ARG A 6 24.97 -6.14 38.54
N PRO A 7 25.25 -5.54 37.37
CA PRO A 7 26.60 -5.10 37.05
C PRO A 7 27.05 -4.07 38.10
N GLY A 8 28.35 -4.09 38.45
CA GLY A 8 28.92 -3.09 39.34
C GLY A 8 28.75 -1.67 38.78
N ASP A 9 28.70 -0.67 39.65
CA ASP A 9 28.40 0.73 39.29
C ASP A 9 29.31 1.28 38.17
N ASP A 10 30.55 0.82 38.12
CA ASP A 10 31.54 1.18 37.11
C ASP A 10 31.14 0.66 35.71
N VAL A 11 30.71 -0.60 35.65
CA VAL A 11 30.26 -1.28 34.42
C VAL A 11 28.94 -0.69 33.95
N PHE A 12 28.02 -0.42 34.89
CA PHE A 12 26.75 0.25 34.58
C PHE A 12 26.99 1.65 33.99
N SER A 13 27.87 2.44 34.62
CA SER A 13 28.20 3.80 34.17
C SER A 13 28.87 3.81 32.79
N GLN A 14 29.72 2.81 32.51
CA GLN A 14 30.35 2.66 31.20
C GLN A 14 29.32 2.32 30.12
N VAL A 15 28.47 1.31 30.34
CA VAL A 15 27.41 0.92 29.41
C VAL A 15 26.41 2.07 29.18
N LEU A 16 26.07 2.83 30.22
CA LEU A 16 25.20 4.00 30.09
C LEU A 16 25.85 5.09 29.22
N LYS A 17 27.14 5.37 29.40
CA LYS A 17 27.85 6.35 28.55
C LYS A 17 27.97 5.88 27.10
N GLU A 18 28.29 4.61 26.88
CA GLU A 18 28.41 4.03 25.54
C GLU A 18 27.05 4.01 24.82
N SER A 19 25.99 3.58 25.50
CA SER A 19 24.63 3.63 24.97
C SER A 19 24.19 5.05 24.68
N LEU A 20 24.37 5.99 25.62
CA LEU A 20 24.00 7.40 25.40
C LEU A 20 24.76 8.02 24.23
N LYS A 21 26.06 7.74 24.09
CA LYS A 21 26.85 8.18 22.93
C LYS A 21 26.31 7.58 21.63
N THR A 22 25.93 6.30 21.65
CA THR A 22 25.40 5.58 20.48
C THR A 22 24.05 6.14 20.07
N TRP A 23 23.10 6.24 21.00
CA TRP A 23 21.77 6.82 20.76
C TRP A 23 21.83 8.29 20.35
N SER A 24 22.71 9.08 20.98
CA SER A 24 22.94 10.48 20.59
C SER A 24 23.57 10.60 19.20
N SER A 25 24.43 9.65 18.80
CA SER A 25 25.01 9.64 17.45
C SER A 25 23.94 9.38 16.38
N TYR A 26 22.94 8.54 16.63
CA TYR A 26 21.80 8.38 15.73
C TYR A 26 20.92 9.63 15.68
N LEU A 27 20.75 10.30 16.81
CA LEU A 27 19.97 11.54 16.91
C LEU A 27 20.67 12.72 16.20
N ASN A 28 21.99 12.77 16.23
CA ASN A 28 22.81 13.75 15.53
C ASN A 28 22.99 13.42 14.04
N ALA A 29 23.11 12.13 13.67
CA ALA A 29 23.11 11.68 12.28
C ALA A 29 21.77 11.99 11.59
N GLY A 30 20.66 11.95 12.34
CA GLY A 30 19.36 12.42 11.87
C GLY A 30 19.24 13.94 11.66
N ARG A 31 20.23 14.74 12.10
CA ARG A 31 20.28 16.20 11.87
C ARG A 31 21.11 16.61 10.66
N GLU A 32 22.01 15.77 10.16
CA GLU A 32 22.98 16.16 9.10
C GLU A 32 22.53 15.83 7.67
N GLY A 33 21.27 15.46 7.46
CA GLY A 33 20.71 15.41 6.12
C GLY A 33 19.21 15.20 6.16
N HIS A 34 18.44 16.17 5.67
CA HIS A 34 17.01 15.99 5.43
C HIS A 34 16.72 14.98 4.32
N LEU A 35 17.73 14.56 3.54
CA LEU A 35 17.58 13.64 2.42
C LEU A 35 17.41 12.19 2.88
N LEU A 36 16.53 11.44 2.21
CA LEU A 36 16.39 10.00 2.44
C LEU A 36 17.58 9.23 1.85
N PRO A 37 18.05 8.16 2.51
CA PRO A 37 19.16 7.37 1.99
C PRO A 37 18.73 6.57 0.75
N ARG A 38 19.65 6.40 -0.21
CA ARG A 38 19.34 5.76 -1.51
C ARG A 38 18.81 4.33 -1.42
N HIS A 39 19.17 3.58 -0.38
CA HIS A 39 18.63 2.22 -0.19
C HIS A 39 17.16 2.21 0.21
N ALA A 40 16.62 3.32 0.74
CA ALA A 40 15.21 3.40 1.13
C ALA A 40 14.23 3.36 -0.06
N ILE A 41 14.74 3.59 -1.29
CA ILE A 41 13.96 3.52 -2.53
C ILE A 41 14.26 2.26 -3.35
N ASP A 42 15.10 1.34 -2.84
CA ASP A 42 15.37 0.08 -3.53
C ASP A 42 14.18 -0.87 -3.39
N LEU A 43 13.33 -0.89 -4.42
CA LEU A 43 12.17 -1.77 -4.53
C LEU A 43 12.52 -3.25 -4.32
N LYS A 44 13.71 -3.70 -4.73
CA LYS A 44 14.09 -5.09 -4.53
C LYS A 44 14.17 -5.38 -3.03
N SER A 45 14.85 -4.52 -2.27
CA SER A 45 14.94 -4.65 -0.82
C SER A 45 13.58 -4.59 -0.13
N LEU A 46 12.67 -3.74 -0.63
CA LEU A 46 11.33 -3.53 -0.07
C LEU A 46 10.37 -4.72 -0.33
N VAL A 47 10.48 -5.36 -1.48
CA VAL A 47 9.52 -6.41 -1.93
C VAL A 47 10.07 -7.83 -1.71
N CYS A 48 11.36 -8.00 -1.41
CA CYS A 48 11.97 -9.32 -1.17
C CYS A 48 11.33 -10.13 -0.02
N GLN A 49 10.56 -9.49 0.86
CA GLN A 49 9.86 -10.16 1.97
C GLN A 49 8.37 -10.40 1.70
N THR A 50 7.82 -9.88 0.60
CA THR A 50 6.39 -10.05 0.28
C THR A 50 6.20 -11.42 -0.40
N PRO A 51 5.49 -12.36 0.25
CA PRO A 51 5.22 -13.64 -0.39
C PRO A 51 4.38 -13.45 -1.66
N PRO A 52 4.60 -14.25 -2.71
CA PRO A 52 3.72 -14.23 -3.86
C PRO A 52 2.28 -14.54 -3.43
N PHE A 53 1.31 -13.94 -4.10
CA PHE A 53 -0.09 -14.29 -3.90
C PHE A 53 -0.29 -15.80 -4.09
N LEU A 54 -1.27 -16.36 -3.37
CA LEU A 54 -1.53 -17.80 -3.30
C LEU A 54 -1.50 -18.47 -4.68
N GLY A 55 -0.56 -19.40 -4.84
CA GLY A 55 -0.44 -20.20 -6.06
C GLY A 55 0.10 -19.47 -7.29
N ALA A 56 0.58 -18.23 -7.17
CA ALA A 56 1.15 -17.49 -8.31
C ALA A 56 2.41 -18.21 -8.83
N GLY A 57 2.36 -18.64 -10.09
CA GLY A 57 3.41 -19.42 -10.75
C GLY A 57 3.42 -20.92 -10.41
N LEU A 58 2.54 -21.38 -9.51
CA LEU A 58 2.42 -22.79 -9.12
C LEU A 58 1.25 -23.52 -9.81
N THR A 59 0.27 -22.76 -10.30
CA THR A 59 -0.95 -23.26 -10.95
C THR A 59 -1.08 -22.66 -12.33
N SER A 60 -1.65 -23.41 -13.29
CA SER A 60 -1.97 -22.88 -14.61
C SER A 60 -2.94 -21.70 -14.49
N SER A 61 -2.86 -20.73 -15.42
CA SER A 61 -3.77 -19.57 -15.42
C SER A 61 -5.24 -19.96 -15.47
N ASP A 62 -5.56 -21.10 -16.08
CA ASP A 62 -6.94 -21.57 -16.31
C ASP A 62 -7.50 -22.44 -15.17
N GLU A 63 -6.66 -22.83 -14.21
CA GLU A 63 -7.09 -23.67 -13.11
C GLU A 63 -7.74 -22.83 -12.01
N LYS A 64 -9.02 -23.09 -11.73
CA LYS A 64 -9.72 -22.48 -10.60
C LYS A 64 -9.20 -23.07 -9.30
N ILE A 65 -8.82 -22.20 -8.38
CA ILE A 65 -8.35 -22.60 -7.06
C ILE A 65 -9.54 -22.53 -6.11
N SER A 66 -9.73 -23.53 -5.26
CA SER A 66 -10.71 -23.44 -4.16
C SER A 66 -9.94 -23.39 -2.84
N PHE A 67 -10.34 -22.47 -1.96
CA PHE A 67 -9.77 -22.37 -0.63
C PHE A 67 -10.78 -21.76 0.34
N ALA A 68 -10.80 -22.30 1.55
CA ALA A 68 -11.66 -21.80 2.61
C ALA A 68 -11.02 -20.59 3.30
N CYS A 69 -11.83 -19.57 3.57
CA CYS A 69 -11.51 -18.42 4.37
C CYS A 69 -12.17 -18.50 5.75
N GLU A 70 -11.50 -17.97 6.76
CA GLU A 70 -12.04 -17.73 8.09
C GLU A 70 -12.63 -16.31 8.14
N GLU A 71 -13.92 -16.22 8.47
CA GLU A 71 -14.60 -14.95 8.73
C GLU A 71 -14.41 -14.56 10.21
N LYS A 72 -13.72 -13.45 10.47
CA LYS A 72 -13.62 -12.89 11.83
C LYS A 72 -14.49 -11.64 11.93
N GLN A 73 -15.46 -11.68 12.85
CA GLN A 73 -16.32 -10.54 13.11
C GLN A 73 -15.56 -9.42 13.83
N SER A 74 -15.88 -8.16 13.51
CA SER A 74 -15.37 -7.00 14.22
C SER A 74 -16.44 -6.48 15.18
N ALA A 75 -16.04 -6.02 16.37
CA ALA A 75 -16.94 -5.41 17.34
C ALA A 75 -17.61 -4.11 16.84
N GLN A 76 -17.08 -3.51 15.76
CA GLN A 76 -17.53 -2.22 15.21
C GLN A 76 -18.16 -2.33 13.80
N GLY A 77 -18.41 -3.53 13.25
CA GLY A 77 -19.08 -3.68 11.96
C GLY A 77 -18.73 -4.93 11.16
N LYS A 78 -18.72 -4.79 9.82
CA LYS A 78 -18.40 -5.85 8.84
C LYS A 78 -17.03 -6.49 9.17
N GLY A 79 -16.99 -7.83 9.19
CA GLY A 79 -15.81 -8.60 9.57
C GLY A 79 -14.66 -8.54 8.56
N SER A 80 -13.55 -9.21 8.87
CA SER A 80 -12.41 -9.39 7.95
C SER A 80 -12.30 -10.86 7.52
N LEU A 81 -11.81 -11.09 6.30
CA LEU A 81 -11.52 -12.42 5.78
C LEU A 81 -10.05 -12.75 5.99
N PHE A 82 -9.80 -13.96 6.49
CA PHE A 82 -8.46 -14.47 6.69
C PHE A 82 -8.26 -15.80 5.98
N ILE A 83 -7.04 -16.03 5.52
CA ILE A 83 -6.59 -17.32 5.01
C ILE A 83 -5.59 -17.88 6.01
N ASN A 84 -5.80 -19.15 6.35
CA ASN A 84 -4.95 -19.89 7.26
C ASN A 84 -4.07 -20.85 6.46
N GLY A 85 -2.76 -20.65 6.57
CA GLY A 85 -1.75 -21.57 6.07
C GLY A 85 -0.92 -22.10 7.22
N GLN A 86 -0.11 -23.12 6.93
CA GLN A 86 0.91 -23.59 7.86
C GLN A 86 2.19 -23.95 7.11
N SER A 87 3.32 -23.65 7.72
CA SER A 87 4.63 -24.09 7.25
C SER A 87 5.12 -25.22 8.14
N THR A 88 5.43 -26.37 7.54
CA THR A 88 5.97 -27.53 8.28
C THR A 88 7.45 -27.63 8.04
N TRP A 89 8.24 -27.48 9.10
CA TRP A 89 9.69 -27.58 9.08
C TRP A 89 10.10 -28.96 9.56
N LYS A 90 10.89 -29.67 8.75
CA LYS A 90 11.42 -30.99 9.06
C LYS A 90 12.94 -30.95 8.93
N ALA A 91 13.64 -31.69 9.80
CA ALA A 91 15.08 -31.88 9.66
C ALA A 91 15.38 -32.58 8.31
N SER A 92 16.34 -32.04 7.56
CA SER A 92 16.57 -32.40 6.16
C SER A 92 17.17 -33.79 5.93
N ARG A 93 17.83 -34.36 6.95
CA ARG A 93 18.25 -35.77 7.17
C ARG A 93 19.34 -35.80 8.25
N GLY A 94 19.28 -36.73 9.20
CA GLY A 94 20.29 -36.95 10.25
C GLY A 94 19.75 -37.79 11.41
N ILE A 95 20.60 -38.15 12.38
CA ILE A 95 20.28 -38.92 13.62
C ILE A 95 19.46 -38.07 14.62
N CYS A 96 18.80 -37.02 14.14
CA CYS A 96 18.12 -36.04 14.97
C CYS A 96 16.62 -36.29 14.89
N ASP A 97 16.07 -36.98 15.90
CA ASP A 97 14.65 -37.31 16.03
C ASP A 97 13.82 -36.09 16.52
N LEU A 98 14.06 -34.92 15.93
CA LEU A 98 13.26 -33.73 16.22
C LEU A 98 11.93 -33.81 15.47
N GLU A 99 10.85 -33.74 16.23
CA GLU A 99 9.50 -33.67 15.68
C GLU A 99 9.33 -32.48 14.71
N PRO A 100 8.58 -32.66 13.61
CA PRO A 100 8.27 -31.57 12.70
C PRO A 100 7.67 -30.37 13.41
N ARG A 101 8.23 -29.18 13.18
CA ARG A 101 7.68 -27.95 13.71
C ARG A 101 6.67 -27.38 12.73
N VAL A 102 5.42 -27.28 13.17
CA VAL A 102 4.35 -26.62 12.41
C VAL A 102 4.24 -25.16 12.87
N LEU A 103 4.38 -24.24 11.93
CA LEU A 103 4.21 -22.80 12.15
C LEU A 103 2.94 -22.36 11.43
N PRO A 104 1.83 -22.07 12.16
CA PRO A 104 0.65 -21.50 11.54
C PRO A 104 0.94 -20.08 11.06
N LYS A 105 0.35 -19.70 9.93
CA LYS A 105 0.40 -18.36 9.38
C LYS A 105 -1.00 -17.96 8.95
N GLN A 106 -1.47 -16.85 9.51
CA GLN A 106 -2.71 -16.22 9.10
C GLN A 106 -2.39 -15.02 8.23
N LEU A 107 -3.10 -14.88 7.11
CA LEU A 107 -2.99 -13.76 6.18
C LEU A 107 -4.36 -13.12 6.02
N GLN A 108 -4.43 -11.80 6.13
CA GLN A 108 -5.65 -11.06 5.89
C GLN A 108 -5.89 -10.95 4.38
N LEU A 109 -7.03 -11.45 3.94
CA LEU A 109 -7.43 -11.45 2.54
C LEU A 109 -8.27 -10.24 2.17
N ALA A 110 -9.23 -9.87 3.02
CA ALA A 110 -10.19 -8.81 2.75
C ALA A 110 -10.66 -8.12 4.02
N VAL A 111 -11.12 -6.88 3.90
CA VAL A 111 -11.62 -6.04 5.00
C VAL A 111 -13.11 -5.76 4.85
N GLY A 112 -13.79 -5.55 5.98
CA GLY A 112 -15.21 -5.20 5.98
C GLY A 112 -15.48 -3.73 5.70
N SER A 113 -14.48 -2.86 5.82
CA SER A 113 -14.62 -1.41 5.68
C SER A 113 -13.39 -0.78 5.03
N ARG A 114 -13.60 0.33 4.32
CA ARG A 114 -12.52 1.12 3.72
C ARG A 114 -11.67 1.80 4.80
N VAL A 115 -10.38 1.94 4.52
CA VAL A 115 -9.48 2.78 5.32
C VAL A 115 -9.67 4.24 4.91
N THR A 116 -10.08 5.10 5.84
CA THR A 116 -10.15 6.54 5.56
C THR A 116 -8.78 7.18 5.76
N VAL A 117 -8.24 7.78 4.71
CA VAL A 117 -7.00 8.56 4.74
C VAL A 117 -7.31 10.05 4.73
N LYS A 118 -6.56 10.82 5.52
CA LYS A 118 -6.65 12.28 5.57
C LYS A 118 -5.30 12.86 5.19
N LEU A 119 -5.31 13.85 4.30
CA LEU A 119 -4.12 14.66 4.04
C LEU A 119 -3.96 15.64 5.19
N SER A 120 -2.83 15.60 5.88
CA SER A 120 -2.52 16.47 7.01
C SER A 120 -1.45 17.47 6.59
N GLU A 121 -1.66 18.73 6.94
CA GLU A 121 -0.67 19.80 6.78
C GLU A 121 0.52 19.65 7.75
N ASP A 122 0.36 18.88 8.83
CA ASP A 122 1.40 18.59 9.83
C ASP A 122 2.16 17.28 9.53
N SER A 123 2.20 16.86 8.26
CA SER A 123 2.88 15.64 7.84
C SER A 123 4.41 15.80 7.80
N PRO A 124 5.20 14.80 8.25
CA PRO A 124 6.67 14.83 8.12
C PRO A 124 7.13 14.87 6.64
N PHE A 125 6.24 14.56 5.71
CA PHE A 125 6.46 14.68 4.27
C PHE A 125 5.58 15.79 3.68
N LEU A 126 5.43 16.94 4.35
CA LEU A 126 4.78 18.12 3.75
C LEU A 126 5.58 18.57 2.51
N ASP A 127 6.89 18.68 2.67
CA ASP A 127 7.84 18.86 1.59
C ASP A 127 8.57 17.54 1.32
N TRP A 128 8.83 17.25 0.05
CA TRP A 128 9.61 16.07 -0.30
C TRP A 128 11.07 16.26 0.11
N PRO A 129 11.63 15.42 1.00
CA PRO A 129 12.99 15.57 1.48
C PRO A 129 14.07 15.39 0.41
N GLY A 130 13.76 14.75 -0.72
CA GLY A 130 14.76 14.35 -1.71
C GLY A 130 15.54 13.09 -1.30
N ILE A 131 16.35 12.58 -2.23
CA ILE A 131 17.17 11.39 -2.03
C ILE A 131 18.66 11.75 -2.06
N GLN A 132 19.42 11.16 -1.14
CA GLN A 132 20.87 11.34 -1.09
C GLN A 132 21.53 10.88 -2.41
N GLY A 133 22.28 11.78 -3.04
CA GLY A 133 23.00 11.50 -4.29
C GLY A 133 22.15 11.59 -5.56
N LEU A 134 20.89 12.06 -5.48
CA LEU A 134 20.04 12.36 -6.63
C LEU A 134 19.56 13.82 -6.53
N SER A 135 20.01 14.68 -7.45
CA SER A 135 19.60 16.09 -7.54
C SER A 135 18.81 16.34 -8.82
N GLY A 136 17.77 17.18 -8.75
CA GLY A 136 16.95 17.54 -9.93
C GLY A 136 15.93 16.49 -10.36
N TYR A 137 15.63 15.53 -9.49
CA TYR A 137 14.55 14.55 -9.62
C TYR A 137 13.46 14.84 -8.59
N ASP A 138 12.26 14.31 -8.83
CA ASP A 138 11.14 14.36 -7.88
C ASP A 138 10.73 15.79 -7.44
N ASN A 139 10.60 16.74 -8.37
CA ASN A 139 10.20 18.12 -8.03
C ASN A 139 8.75 18.17 -7.51
N GLY A 140 8.52 18.92 -6.43
CA GLY A 140 7.21 18.95 -5.75
C GLY A 140 6.92 17.68 -4.96
N ASN A 141 5.71 17.56 -4.42
CA ASN A 141 5.31 16.44 -3.58
C ASN A 141 4.01 15.79 -4.09
N TYR A 142 4.17 14.60 -4.66
CA TYR A 142 3.09 13.81 -5.26
C TYR A 142 2.84 12.53 -4.48
N LEU A 143 3.38 12.40 -3.27
CA LEU A 143 3.31 11.16 -2.48
C LEU A 143 1.86 10.69 -2.28
N SER A 144 0.95 11.62 -1.99
CA SER A 144 -0.49 11.32 -1.84
C SER A 144 -1.13 10.82 -3.14
N VAL A 145 -0.77 11.41 -4.28
CA VAL A 145 -1.26 11.01 -5.61
C VAL A 145 -0.79 9.61 -5.95
N LEU A 146 0.50 9.36 -5.76
CA LEU A 146 1.15 8.07 -6.02
C LEU A 146 0.64 6.98 -5.07
N TYR A 147 0.36 7.33 -3.81
CA TYR A 147 -0.22 6.42 -2.83
C TYR A 147 -1.62 5.95 -3.26
N LEU A 148 -2.48 6.88 -3.70
CA LEU A 148 -3.82 6.54 -4.20
C LEU A 148 -3.76 5.67 -5.46
N ALA A 149 -2.83 5.97 -6.37
CA ALA A 149 -2.59 5.15 -7.56
C ALA A 149 -2.16 3.72 -7.19
N TRP A 150 -1.23 3.56 -6.24
CA TRP A 150 -0.81 2.25 -5.76
C TRP A 150 -1.93 1.50 -5.05
N ALA A 151 -2.72 2.17 -4.22
CA ALA A 151 -3.87 1.57 -3.55
C ALA A 151 -4.88 1.00 -4.56
N TYR A 152 -5.12 1.72 -5.66
CA TYR A 152 -5.91 1.22 -6.78
C TYR A 152 -5.25 0.00 -7.44
N ILE A 153 -3.96 0.09 -7.84
CA ILE A 153 -3.26 -0.98 -8.57
C ILE A 153 -3.25 -2.28 -7.74
N LEU A 154 -2.97 -2.18 -6.44
CA LEU A 154 -2.98 -3.33 -5.53
C LEU A 154 -4.38 -3.91 -5.38
N SER A 155 -5.42 -3.08 -5.35
CA SER A 155 -6.81 -3.52 -5.31
C SER A 155 -7.27 -4.19 -6.60
N ALA A 156 -6.94 -3.63 -7.76
CA ALA A 156 -7.20 -4.25 -9.05
C ALA A 156 -6.47 -5.60 -9.16
N ARG A 157 -5.20 -5.63 -8.72
CA ARG A 157 -4.41 -6.87 -8.72
C ARG A 157 -5.01 -7.92 -7.79
N TRP A 158 -5.50 -7.50 -6.62
CA TRP A 158 -6.21 -8.36 -5.69
C TRP A 158 -7.48 -8.95 -6.32
N VAL A 159 -8.30 -8.15 -7.00
CA VAL A 159 -9.49 -8.63 -7.73
C VAL A 159 -9.11 -9.65 -8.80
N GLU A 160 -8.12 -9.34 -9.64
CA GLU A 160 -7.67 -10.24 -10.71
C GLU A 160 -7.23 -11.61 -10.18
N LEU A 161 -6.47 -11.59 -9.09
CA LEU A 161 -5.92 -12.79 -8.48
C LEU A 161 -6.99 -13.61 -7.74
N LEU A 162 -7.89 -12.93 -7.03
CA LEU A 162 -8.97 -13.56 -6.29
C LEU A 162 -10.09 -14.07 -7.20
N SER A 163 -10.28 -13.46 -8.37
CA SER A 163 -11.23 -13.94 -9.41
C SER A 163 -10.92 -15.34 -9.93
N ARG A 164 -9.69 -15.84 -9.69
CA ARG A 164 -9.31 -17.23 -10.00
C ARG A 164 -9.87 -18.23 -8.98
N SER A 165 -10.40 -17.75 -7.86
CA SER A 165 -11.04 -18.57 -6.85
C SER A 165 -12.43 -19.00 -7.31
N ALA A 166 -12.78 -20.28 -7.14
CA ALA A 166 -14.16 -20.73 -7.34
C ALA A 166 -15.13 -20.19 -6.28
N ASP A 167 -14.61 -19.91 -5.07
CA ASP A 167 -15.39 -19.54 -3.89
C ASP A 167 -15.67 -18.03 -3.76
N HIS A 168 -15.15 -17.20 -4.67
CA HIS A 168 -15.18 -15.75 -4.56
C HIS A 168 -15.75 -15.10 -5.82
N GLU A 169 -16.76 -14.23 -5.67
CA GLU A 169 -17.27 -13.39 -6.76
C GLU A 169 -16.64 -12.00 -6.64
N CYS A 170 -15.68 -11.69 -7.52
CA CYS A 170 -14.92 -10.43 -7.43
C CYS A 170 -15.39 -9.41 -8.47
N TYR A 171 -15.38 -8.14 -8.08
CA TYR A 171 -15.83 -7.05 -8.93
C TYR A 171 -14.98 -5.80 -8.73
N MET A 172 -14.72 -5.11 -9.84
CA MET A 172 -14.06 -3.80 -9.87
C MET A 172 -14.97 -2.83 -10.60
N SER A 173 -15.28 -1.68 -9.99
CA SER A 173 -16.10 -0.65 -10.63
C SER A 173 -15.68 0.75 -10.24
N TYR A 174 -16.01 1.70 -11.12
CA TYR A 174 -16.16 3.08 -10.72
C TYR A 174 -17.49 3.25 -10.01
N THR A 175 -17.48 3.96 -8.89
CA THR A 175 -18.70 4.39 -8.22
C THR A 175 -19.40 5.43 -9.09
N ALA A 176 -20.71 5.28 -9.26
CA ALA A 176 -21.50 6.21 -10.06
C ALA A 176 -21.29 7.62 -9.52
N GLN A 177 -20.82 8.50 -10.40
CA GLN A 177 -20.73 9.92 -10.13
C GLN A 177 -22.17 10.44 -10.05
N GLU A 178 -22.72 10.57 -8.84
CA GLU A 178 -23.87 11.45 -8.65
C GLU A 178 -23.34 12.84 -9.01
N CYS A 179 -23.76 13.32 -10.18
CA CYS A 179 -23.55 14.68 -10.62
C CYS A 179 -24.46 15.57 -9.76
N GLU A 180 -24.21 15.63 -8.45
CA GLU A 180 -24.76 16.70 -7.64
C GLU A 180 -24.02 17.97 -8.01
N ASP A 181 -24.81 18.96 -8.40
CA ASP A 181 -24.35 20.25 -8.85
C ASP A 181 -23.29 20.83 -7.90
N SER A 182 -22.20 21.22 -8.53
CA SER A 182 -21.03 21.92 -8.01
C SER A 182 -21.32 23.21 -7.20
N GLN A 183 -21.98 23.12 -6.04
CA GLN A 183 -22.25 24.29 -5.20
C GLN A 183 -21.74 24.20 -3.76
N GLN A 184 -21.17 23.08 -3.34
CA GLN A 184 -20.57 22.92 -2.00
C GLN A 184 -19.19 22.26 -2.01
N LEU A 185 -18.43 22.43 -3.10
CA LEU A 185 -16.99 22.24 -3.01
C LEU A 185 -16.43 23.40 -2.17
N ASN A 186 -16.27 23.13 -0.87
CA ASN A 186 -15.65 24.03 0.08
C ASN A 186 -14.40 24.69 -0.52
N LYS A 187 -14.17 25.95 -0.17
CA LYS A 187 -13.08 26.86 -0.58
C LYS A 187 -11.66 26.34 -0.26
N HIS A 188 -11.36 25.09 -0.58
CA HIS A 188 -10.03 24.52 -0.51
C HIS A 188 -9.42 24.61 -1.91
N THR A 189 -8.20 25.12 -1.95
CA THR A 189 -7.37 25.25 -3.15
C THR A 189 -7.35 23.93 -3.91
N LEU A 190 -7.96 23.90 -5.10
CA LEU A 190 -7.91 22.71 -5.95
C LEU A 190 -6.51 22.59 -6.52
N ILE A 191 -5.76 21.56 -6.12
CA ILE A 191 -4.47 21.25 -6.72
C ILE A 191 -4.75 20.51 -8.03
N GLN A 192 -4.36 21.13 -9.14
CA GLN A 192 -4.46 20.52 -10.45
C GLN A 192 -3.22 19.66 -10.71
N ILE A 193 -3.47 18.40 -11.04
CA ILE A 193 -2.43 17.47 -11.47
C ILE A 193 -2.39 17.51 -12.99
N ASP A 194 -1.21 17.84 -13.50
CA ASP A 194 -0.90 17.85 -14.92
C ASP A 194 -0.58 16.43 -15.38
N LEU A 195 -1.16 16.04 -16.50
CA LEU A 195 -0.93 14.75 -17.15
C LEU A 195 -0.20 15.01 -18.47
N SER A 196 0.51 14.00 -18.98
CA SER A 196 1.15 14.12 -20.29
C SER A 196 0.11 14.44 -21.38
N ASP A 197 0.45 15.31 -22.33
CA ASP A 197 -0.44 15.68 -23.45
C ASP A 197 -0.91 14.46 -24.27
N ASP A 198 -0.14 13.37 -24.25
CA ASP A 198 -0.43 12.10 -24.92
C ASP A 198 -1.32 11.14 -24.09
N ALA A 199 -1.83 11.56 -22.94
CA ALA A 199 -2.68 10.71 -22.09
C ALA A 199 -4.03 10.42 -22.76
N CYS A 200 -4.36 9.13 -22.89
CA CYS A 200 -5.65 8.69 -23.43
C CYS A 200 -6.82 9.05 -22.50
N GLU A 201 -8.05 9.09 -23.04
CA GLU A 201 -9.25 9.42 -22.27
C GLU A 201 -9.45 8.48 -21.07
N GLU A 202 -9.13 7.20 -21.24
CA GLU A 202 -9.22 6.18 -20.19
C GLU A 202 -8.24 6.43 -19.04
N GLU A 203 -7.03 6.91 -19.35
CA GLU A 203 -6.04 7.31 -18.35
C GLU A 203 -6.52 8.52 -17.54
N VAL A 204 -7.08 9.52 -18.22
CA VAL A 204 -7.64 10.72 -17.57
C VAL A 204 -8.82 10.35 -16.66
N LEU A 205 -9.71 9.46 -17.13
CA LEU A 205 -10.84 8.96 -16.35
C LEU A 205 -10.36 8.18 -15.13
N TRP A 206 -9.33 7.34 -15.29
CA TRP A 206 -8.73 6.60 -14.19
C TRP A 206 -8.13 7.54 -13.13
N TRP A 207 -7.31 8.51 -13.54
CA TRP A 207 -6.75 9.51 -12.62
C TRP A 207 -7.83 10.27 -11.88
N ARG A 208 -8.90 10.68 -12.57
CA ARG A 208 -10.05 11.35 -11.94
C ARG A 208 -10.71 10.46 -10.88
N ALA A 209 -10.93 9.19 -11.19
CA ALA A 209 -11.59 8.26 -10.28
C ALA A 209 -10.74 7.98 -9.02
N ILE A 210 -9.42 7.85 -9.13
CA ILE A 210 -8.57 7.59 -7.96
C ILE A 210 -8.34 8.82 -7.08
N LEU A 211 -8.41 10.01 -7.67
CA LEU A 211 -8.24 11.29 -6.96
C LEU A 211 -9.55 11.82 -6.36
N TYR A 212 -10.69 11.32 -6.83
CA TYR A 212 -12.01 11.72 -6.36
C TYR A 212 -12.16 11.46 -4.86
N SER A 213 -12.65 12.48 -4.14
CA SER A 213 -12.84 12.40 -2.71
C SER A 213 -13.97 11.45 -2.34
N GLU A 214 -13.77 10.77 -1.23
CA GLU A 214 -14.72 9.91 -0.53
C GLU A 214 -15.00 8.54 -1.15
N ASN A 215 -15.29 8.36 -2.44
CA ASN A 215 -15.43 7.03 -3.08
C ASN A 215 -15.42 7.15 -4.62
N GLY A 216 -14.28 7.02 -5.30
CA GLY A 216 -14.24 7.05 -6.78
C GLY A 216 -14.14 5.67 -7.47
N TRP A 217 -13.77 4.63 -6.72
CA TRP A 217 -13.70 3.26 -7.20
C TRP A 217 -14.05 2.27 -6.08
N ASN A 218 -14.36 1.04 -6.47
CA ASN A 218 -14.71 -0.10 -5.61
C ASN A 218 -13.98 -1.34 -6.09
N ALA A 219 -13.34 -2.06 -5.16
CA ALA A 219 -12.78 -3.38 -5.36
C ALA A 219 -13.38 -4.32 -4.32
N THR A 220 -14.31 -5.19 -4.72
CA THR A 220 -15.09 -6.01 -3.79
C THR A 220 -15.00 -7.49 -4.13
N THR A 221 -15.24 -8.33 -3.12
CA THR A 221 -15.40 -9.77 -3.28
C THR A 221 -16.56 -10.24 -2.42
N LYS A 222 -17.32 -11.22 -2.93
CA LYS A 222 -18.36 -11.89 -2.17
C LYS A 222 -17.87 -13.28 -1.77
N TYR A 223 -17.99 -13.59 -0.48
CA TYR A 223 -17.66 -14.89 0.10
C TYR A 223 -18.76 -15.26 1.11
N ASN A 224 -19.28 -16.48 1.05
CA ASN A 224 -20.40 -16.95 1.89
C ASN A 224 -21.62 -16.02 1.94
N GLY A 225 -21.87 -15.26 0.87
CA GLY A 225 -22.98 -14.30 0.80
C GLY A 225 -22.65 -12.91 1.36
N HIS A 226 -21.53 -12.73 2.05
CA HIS A 226 -21.08 -11.45 2.58
C HIS A 226 -20.13 -10.75 1.59
N GLU A 227 -20.25 -9.43 1.49
CA GLU A 227 -19.38 -8.60 0.67
C GLU A 227 -18.25 -8.00 1.50
N TYR A 228 -17.03 -8.18 0.99
CA TYR A 228 -15.78 -7.66 1.54
C TYR A 228 -15.06 -6.79 0.51
N LEU A 229 -14.15 -5.97 1.01
CA LEU A 229 -13.37 -5.01 0.24
C LEU A 229 -11.90 -5.44 0.18
N SER A 230 -11.21 -4.99 -0.87
CA SER A 230 -9.74 -5.08 -0.93
C SER A 230 -9.11 -4.44 0.32
N PRO A 231 -8.04 -5.02 0.90
CA PRO A 231 -7.29 -4.39 2.00
C PRO A 231 -6.77 -2.99 1.67
N TRP A 232 -6.58 -2.69 0.39
CA TRP A 232 -6.16 -1.38 -0.11
C TRP A 232 -7.32 -0.46 -0.50
N SER A 233 -8.54 -0.79 -0.11
CA SER A 233 -9.72 0.06 -0.34
C SER A 233 -9.63 1.30 0.53
N VAL A 234 -9.18 2.40 -0.08
CA VAL A 234 -8.98 3.68 0.59
C VAL A 234 -10.09 4.68 0.24
N SER A 235 -10.42 5.53 1.20
CA SER A 235 -11.31 6.68 1.05
C SER A 235 -10.52 7.91 1.46
N ALA A 236 -10.32 8.85 0.54
CA ALA A 236 -9.56 10.06 0.83
C ALA A 236 -10.53 11.23 1.08
N LYS A 237 -10.45 11.83 2.27
CA LYS A 237 -11.28 13.00 2.63
C LYS A 237 -10.51 14.30 2.44
N GLY A 238 -11.16 15.28 1.85
CA GLY A 238 -10.62 16.65 1.73
C GLY A 238 -9.34 16.75 0.90
N THR A 239 -9.19 15.91 -0.13
CA THR A 239 -7.96 15.88 -0.94
C THR A 239 -7.74 17.16 -1.74
N GLY A 240 -8.81 17.80 -2.21
CA GLY A 240 -8.71 18.98 -3.09
C GLY A 240 -7.95 18.69 -4.39
N LEU A 241 -7.74 17.42 -4.75
CA LEU A 241 -6.98 17.01 -5.93
C LEU A 241 -7.91 16.88 -7.13
N THR A 242 -7.54 17.49 -8.25
CA THR A 242 -8.29 17.38 -9.51
C THR A 242 -7.34 17.21 -10.69
N VAL A 243 -7.81 16.58 -11.75
CA VAL A 243 -7.08 16.51 -13.02
C VAL A 243 -7.43 17.75 -13.84
N ALA A 244 -6.43 18.41 -14.45
CA ALA A 244 -6.63 19.64 -15.22
C ALA A 244 -7.53 19.45 -16.47
N THR A 245 -7.64 18.22 -16.96
CA THR A 245 -8.28 17.91 -18.25
C THR A 245 -9.77 17.59 -18.11
N LYS A 246 -10.60 18.24 -18.96
CA LYS A 246 -12.01 17.89 -19.15
C LYS A 246 -12.08 16.62 -20.00
N ALA A 247 -12.41 15.48 -19.37
CA ALA A 247 -12.71 14.27 -20.14
C ALA A 247 -14.20 14.31 -20.52
N LEU A 248 -14.49 14.06 -21.79
CA LEU A 248 -15.86 13.88 -22.28
C LEU A 248 -16.42 12.59 -21.66
N GLY A 249 -17.65 12.65 -21.17
CA GLY A 249 -18.27 11.58 -20.38
C GLY A 249 -18.56 10.32 -21.19
N SER A 250 -17.56 9.45 -21.35
CA SER A 250 -17.75 8.05 -21.73
C SER A 250 -17.72 7.18 -20.47
N LYS A 251 -18.70 6.28 -20.33
CA LYS A 251 -18.65 5.23 -19.32
C LYS A 251 -17.58 4.25 -19.76
N SER A 252 -16.42 4.30 -19.13
CA SER A 252 -15.32 3.37 -19.35
C SER A 252 -15.22 2.40 -18.17
N ASP A 253 -14.85 1.16 -18.47
CA ASP A 253 -14.58 0.16 -17.44
C ASP A 253 -13.28 0.49 -16.70
N PRO A 254 -13.17 0.16 -15.40
CA PRO A 254 -11.92 0.35 -14.68
C PRO A 254 -10.77 -0.44 -15.31
N PRO A 255 -9.56 0.15 -15.45
CA PRO A 255 -8.43 -0.53 -16.03
C PRO A 255 -7.95 -1.72 -15.18
N SER A 256 -7.34 -2.71 -15.84
CA SER A 256 -6.59 -3.77 -15.16
C SER A 256 -5.42 -3.20 -14.36
N SER A 257 -4.89 -3.98 -13.42
CA SER A 257 -3.70 -3.63 -12.63
C SER A 257 -2.49 -3.33 -13.52
N MET A 258 -2.32 -4.09 -14.61
CA MET A 258 -1.23 -3.89 -15.58
C MET A 258 -1.40 -2.59 -16.36
N THR A 259 -2.64 -2.29 -16.79
CA THR A 259 -2.95 -1.06 -17.50
C THR A 259 -2.77 0.16 -16.59
N ALA A 260 -3.27 0.10 -15.35
CA ALA A 260 -3.10 1.14 -14.35
C ALA A 260 -1.62 1.37 -13.97
N LEU A 261 -0.82 0.29 -13.88
CA LEU A 261 0.62 0.40 -13.67
C LEU A 261 1.32 1.10 -14.84
N LYS A 262 0.87 0.87 -16.08
CA LYS A 262 1.37 1.59 -17.25
C LYS A 262 1.07 3.09 -17.15
N TYR A 263 -0.15 3.48 -16.78
CA TYR A 263 -0.51 4.88 -16.55
C TYR A 263 0.34 5.53 -15.44
N LEU A 264 0.52 4.85 -14.31
CA LEU A 264 1.41 5.31 -13.25
C LEU A 264 2.86 5.46 -13.73
N THR A 265 3.35 4.52 -14.53
CA THR A 265 4.71 4.57 -15.08
C THR A 265 4.88 5.77 -16.00
N ASN A 266 3.92 6.02 -16.90
CA ASN A 266 3.91 7.19 -17.78
C ASN A 266 3.96 8.49 -16.95
N PHE A 267 3.14 8.57 -15.90
CA PHE A 267 3.12 9.70 -14.98
C PHE A 267 4.47 9.92 -14.28
N CYS A 268 5.07 8.86 -13.73
CA CYS A 268 6.38 8.93 -13.08
C CYS A 268 7.50 9.30 -14.04
N VAL A 269 7.44 8.85 -15.30
CA VAL A 269 8.41 9.22 -16.35
C VAL A 269 8.29 10.71 -16.69
N HIS A 270 7.06 11.19 -16.91
CA HIS A 270 6.77 12.58 -17.27
C HIS A 270 7.28 13.55 -16.20
N HIS A 271 6.96 13.27 -14.93
CA HIS A 271 7.29 14.16 -13.82
C HIS A 271 8.60 13.81 -13.09
N ARG A 272 9.28 12.73 -13.49
CA ARG A 272 10.52 12.21 -12.89
C ARG A 272 10.41 11.86 -11.40
N HIS A 273 9.28 11.27 -10.98
CA HIS A 273 8.96 10.94 -9.58
C HIS A 273 9.27 9.50 -9.14
N TYR A 274 10.39 8.93 -9.57
CA TYR A 274 10.71 7.52 -9.29
C TYR A 274 10.92 7.21 -7.80
N ALA A 275 11.51 8.15 -7.06
CA ALA A 275 11.78 7.92 -5.64
C ALA A 275 10.48 8.01 -4.83
N GLN A 276 9.66 9.02 -5.11
CA GLN A 276 8.35 9.15 -4.47
C GLN A 276 7.43 7.97 -4.80
N CYS A 277 7.50 7.43 -6.02
CA CYS A 277 6.73 6.26 -6.41
C CYS A 277 7.08 5.01 -5.59
N SER A 278 8.37 4.81 -5.31
CA SER A 278 8.85 3.69 -4.50
C SER A 278 8.44 3.83 -3.03
N VAL A 279 8.53 5.05 -2.46
CA VAL A 279 8.08 5.33 -1.09
C VAL A 279 6.57 5.19 -0.97
N ALA A 280 5.80 5.67 -1.96
CA ALA A 280 4.35 5.53 -1.99
C ALA A 280 3.93 4.05 -2.00
N LEU A 281 4.62 3.19 -2.75
CA LEU A 281 4.37 1.75 -2.75
C LEU A 281 4.61 1.13 -1.38
N ALA A 282 5.73 1.48 -0.72
CA ALA A 282 6.01 1.00 0.63
C ALA A 282 4.91 1.43 1.63
N GLY A 283 4.42 2.67 1.51
CA GLY A 283 3.30 3.17 2.29
C GLY A 283 2.01 2.38 2.02
N ALA A 284 1.65 2.16 0.76
CA ALA A 284 0.47 1.39 0.37
C ALA A 284 0.55 -0.09 0.79
N HIS A 285 1.73 -0.69 0.78
CA HIS A 285 1.91 -2.05 1.29
C HIS A 285 1.71 -2.11 2.82
N SER A 286 2.10 -1.07 3.55
CA SER A 286 1.95 -1.05 5.02
C SER A 286 0.50 -0.94 5.49
N THR A 287 -0.39 -0.34 4.69
CA THR A 287 -1.81 -0.16 5.05
C THR A 287 -2.65 -1.43 5.00
N SER A 288 -2.15 -2.54 4.44
CA SER A 288 -2.84 -3.85 4.53
C SER A 288 -2.56 -4.62 5.83
N HIS A 289 -1.62 -4.15 6.65
CA HIS A 289 -1.19 -4.80 7.89
C HIS A 289 -1.70 -4.12 9.17
N PHE A 290 -2.44 -3.02 9.04
CA PHE A 290 -3.16 -2.34 10.13
C PHE A 290 -4.64 -2.75 10.12
#